data_AF-A0A953ICN5-F1
#
_entry.id   AF-A0A953ICN5-F1
#
_cell.length_a   1.000
_cell.length_b   1.000
_cell.length_c   1.000
_cell.angle_alpha   90.00
_cell.angle_beta   90.00
_cell.angle_gamma   90.00
#
_symmetry.space_group_name_H-M   'P 1'
#
loop_
_entity.id
_entity.type
_entity.pdbx_description
1 polymer ?
#
loop_
_entity_poly.entity_id
_entity_poly.type
_entity_poly.pdbx_seq_one_letter_code
_entity_poly.pdbx_strand_id
1 'polypeptide(L)'
;PTAAQLQMAQQYRDMADVLRRDAAGLIWALLPSTLFFMGAFSSWINYLLCKLILPRFGHPLPPATPFAEFRLPIWVIWAYAIISLAAPQFIGGDVTVMPWWAKLLVNVFTPLMLILVLAGLAVAYGYLRKRGLEKGIAVTILVVAFLLLGQFAMQLLVLLAMVDTIFDLRGLGHGLWKRTEEIG
;
A
#
# COMPACT_ATOMS: atom_id res chain seq x y z
N PRO A 1 -34.69 -1.08 40.26
CA PRO A 1 -33.91 -0.24 39.32
C PRO A 1 -34.67 1.07 39.03
N THR A 2 -34.02 2.22 39.26
CA THR A 2 -34.59 3.54 38.95
C THR A 2 -34.69 3.71 37.42
N ALA A 3 -35.66 4.48 36.93
CA ALA A 3 -35.88 4.69 35.49
C ALA A 3 -34.61 5.16 34.74
N ALA A 4 -33.75 5.95 35.41
CA ALA A 4 -32.45 6.38 34.89
C ALA A 4 -31.46 5.23 34.66
N GLN A 5 -31.47 4.18 35.49
CA GLN A 5 -30.61 3.01 35.32
C GLN A 5 -31.06 2.14 34.12
N LEU A 6 -32.38 2.06 33.89
CA LEU A 6 -32.94 1.35 32.74
C LEU A 6 -32.65 2.09 31.43
N GLN A 7 -32.75 3.43 31.42
CA GLN A 7 -32.39 4.25 30.27
C GLN A 7 -30.90 4.16 29.93
N MET A 8 -30.01 4.22 30.94
CA MET A 8 -28.58 4.02 30.74
C MET A 8 -28.29 2.62 30.16
N ALA A 9 -28.91 1.57 30.72
CA ALA A 9 -28.74 0.20 30.22
C ALA A 9 -29.26 0.02 28.78
N GLN A 10 -30.33 0.72 28.40
CA GLN A 10 -30.83 0.74 27.02
C GLN A 10 -29.87 1.46 26.09
N GLN A 11 -29.37 2.64 26.48
CA GLN A 11 -28.38 3.40 25.71
C GLN A 11 -27.10 2.59 25.46
N TYR A 12 -26.59 1.86 26.46
CA TYR A 12 -25.44 0.97 26.27
C TYR A 12 -25.72 -0.19 25.30
N ARG A 13 -26.95 -0.74 25.31
CA ARG A 13 -27.35 -1.80 24.39
C ARG A 13 -27.46 -1.30 22.96
N ASP A 14 -28.09 -0.14 22.76
CA ASP A 14 -28.23 0.48 21.44
C ASP A 14 -26.86 0.87 20.86
N MET A 15 -25.97 1.42 21.69
CA MET A 15 -24.58 1.70 21.31
C MET A 15 -23.85 0.41 20.91
N ALA A 16 -23.99 -0.68 21.68
CA ALA A 16 -23.37 -1.96 21.36
C ALA A 16 -23.92 -2.58 20.07
N ASP A 17 -25.22 -2.41 19.78
CA ASP A 17 -25.86 -2.93 18.57
C ASP A 17 -25.44 -2.13 17.33
N VAL A 18 -25.29 -0.81 17.43
CA VAL A 18 -24.71 0.03 16.37
C VAL A 18 -23.26 -0.39 16.09
N LEU A 19 -22.42 -0.49 17.12
CA LEU A 19 -21.04 -0.95 17.01
C LEU A 19 -20.93 -2.34 16.35
N ARG A 20 -21.83 -3.27 16.69
CA ARG A 20 -21.85 -4.62 16.10
C ARG A 20 -22.27 -4.62 14.64
N ARG A 21 -23.28 -3.84 14.27
CA ARG A 21 -23.75 -3.73 12.88
C ARG A 21 -22.69 -3.09 11.98
N ASP A 22 -22.06 -2.03 12.48
CA ASP A 22 -21.03 -1.32 11.73
C ASP A 22 -19.77 -2.16 11.58
N ALA A 23 -19.33 -2.85 12.64
CA ALA A 23 -18.18 -3.75 12.58
C ALA A 23 -18.37 -4.86 11.53
N ALA A 24 -19.54 -5.51 11.50
CA ALA A 24 -19.85 -6.51 10.49
C ALA A 24 -19.90 -5.89 9.08
N GLY A 25 -20.55 -4.73 8.93
CA GLY A 25 -20.62 -4.00 7.67
C GLY A 25 -19.26 -3.60 7.12
N LEU A 26 -18.34 -3.16 7.98
CA LEU A 26 -16.96 -2.80 7.64
C LEU A 26 -16.15 -4.00 7.16
N ILE A 27 -16.26 -5.13 7.87
CA ILE A 27 -15.58 -6.38 7.49
C ILE A 27 -16.03 -6.80 6.10
N TRP A 28 -17.33 -6.83 5.83
CA TRP A 28 -17.87 -7.18 4.51
C TRP A 28 -17.49 -6.16 3.43
N ALA A 29 -17.53 -4.87 3.75
CA ALA A 29 -17.21 -3.81 2.81
C ALA A 29 -15.73 -3.81 2.42
N LEU A 30 -14.81 -4.21 3.28
CA LEU A 30 -13.36 -4.22 3.01
C LEU A 30 -12.79 -5.62 2.73
N LEU A 31 -13.64 -6.66 2.75
CA LEU A 31 -13.25 -8.06 2.56
C LEU A 31 -12.38 -8.30 1.31
N PRO A 32 -12.69 -7.73 0.14
CA PRO A 32 -11.87 -7.98 -1.05
C PRO A 32 -10.42 -7.49 -0.90
N SER A 33 -10.21 -6.30 -0.34
CA SER A 33 -8.87 -5.75 -0.11
C SER A 33 -8.13 -6.51 0.98
N THR A 34 -8.81 -6.94 2.05
CA THR A 34 -8.17 -7.72 3.12
C THR A 34 -7.74 -9.10 2.62
N LEU A 35 -8.54 -9.76 1.79
CA LEU A 35 -8.15 -11.02 1.11
C LEU A 35 -6.92 -10.82 0.22
N PHE A 36 -6.87 -9.72 -0.55
CA PHE A 36 -5.69 -9.39 -1.34
C PHE A 36 -4.43 -9.28 -0.47
N PHE A 37 -4.51 -8.55 0.65
CA PHE A 37 -3.37 -8.41 1.56
C PHE A 37 -2.99 -9.72 2.25
N MET A 38 -3.96 -10.55 2.62
CA MET A 38 -3.68 -11.89 3.16
C MET A 38 -2.92 -12.75 2.15
N GLY A 39 -3.35 -12.74 0.88
CA GLY A 39 -2.67 -13.48 -0.19
C GLY A 39 -1.25 -12.96 -0.44
N ALA A 40 -1.06 -11.65 -0.49
CA ALA A 40 0.24 -11.02 -0.66
C ALA A 40 1.18 -11.34 0.52
N PHE A 41 0.69 -11.23 1.75
CA PHE A 41 1.46 -11.52 2.96
C PHE A 41 1.82 -13.01 3.07
N SER A 42 0.87 -13.90 2.78
CA SER A 42 1.11 -15.35 2.72
C SER A 42 2.18 -15.70 1.69
N SER A 43 2.10 -15.11 0.49
CA SER A 43 3.10 -15.29 -0.57
C SER A 43 4.48 -14.78 -0.16
N TRP A 44 4.53 -13.63 0.53
CA TRP A 44 5.77 -13.06 1.06
C TRP A 44 6.43 -13.98 2.11
N ILE A 45 5.66 -14.51 3.07
CA ILE A 45 6.16 -15.47 4.06
C ILE A 45 6.67 -16.73 3.37
N ASN A 46 5.88 -17.27 2.43
CA ASN A 46 6.25 -18.48 1.71
C ASN A 46 7.58 -18.28 0.95
N TYR A 47 7.76 -17.13 0.28
CA TYR A 47 9.01 -16.78 -0.37
C TYR A 47 10.19 -16.70 0.62
N LEU A 48 10.02 -16.10 1.80
CA LEU A 48 11.05 -16.04 2.84
C LEU A 48 11.44 -17.43 3.35
N LEU A 49 10.45 -18.30 3.56
CA LEU A 49 10.69 -19.69 3.97
C LEU A 49 11.43 -20.45 2.88
N CYS A 50 11.01 -20.35 1.61
CA CYS A 50 11.73 -20.94 0.50
C CYS A 50 13.19 -20.48 0.45
N LYS A 51 13.42 -19.17 0.62
CA LYS A 51 14.78 -18.60 0.63
C LYS A 51 15.65 -19.12 1.77
N LEU A 52 15.07 -19.41 2.93
CA LEU A 52 15.78 -19.96 4.08
C LEU A 52 16.03 -21.47 3.95
N ILE A 53 15.09 -22.20 3.36
CA ILE A 53 15.05 -23.66 3.38
C ILE A 53 15.73 -24.28 2.15
N LEU A 54 15.42 -23.83 0.92
CA LEU A 54 15.91 -24.46 -0.33
C LEU A 54 17.45 -24.52 -0.43
N PRO A 55 18.22 -23.49 -0.02
CA PRO A 55 19.67 -23.57 -0.06
C PRO A 55 20.23 -24.71 0.81
N ARG A 56 19.53 -25.09 1.89
CA ARG A 56 19.94 -26.21 2.76
C ARG A 56 19.78 -27.57 2.08
N PHE A 57 18.96 -27.67 1.04
CA PHE A 57 18.74 -28.88 0.25
C PHE A 57 19.57 -28.92 -1.05
N GLY A 58 20.54 -28.01 -1.20
CA GLY A 58 21.37 -27.96 -2.41
C GLY A 58 20.67 -27.35 -3.63
N HIS A 59 19.52 -26.70 -3.44
CA HIS A 59 18.85 -25.93 -4.49
C HIS A 59 19.22 -24.45 -4.36
N PRO A 60 20.22 -23.95 -5.12
CA PRO A 60 20.55 -22.54 -5.12
C PRO A 60 19.40 -21.75 -5.73
N LEU A 61 18.94 -20.73 -5.02
CA LEU A 61 17.94 -19.80 -5.52
C LEU A 61 18.62 -18.67 -6.29
N PRO A 62 18.00 -18.16 -7.38
CA PRO A 62 18.50 -16.99 -8.06
C PRO A 62 18.56 -15.80 -7.08
N PRO A 63 19.54 -14.89 -7.26
CA PRO A 63 19.65 -13.72 -6.42
C PRO A 63 18.37 -12.89 -6.50
N ALA A 64 17.87 -12.46 -5.35
CA ALA A 64 16.67 -11.62 -5.28
C ALA A 64 16.94 -10.28 -5.96
N THR A 65 16.00 -9.84 -6.80
CA THR A 65 16.06 -8.49 -7.40
C THR A 65 16.12 -7.44 -6.30
N PRO A 66 17.07 -6.49 -6.36
CA PRO A 66 17.18 -5.43 -5.37
C PRO A 66 15.87 -4.64 -5.26
N PHE A 67 15.49 -4.26 -4.03
CA PHE A 67 14.28 -3.45 -3.81
C PHE A 67 14.31 -2.13 -4.58
N ALA A 68 15.49 -1.52 -4.76
CA ALA A 68 15.68 -0.30 -5.54
C ALA A 68 15.32 -0.45 -7.03
N GLU A 69 15.20 -1.68 -7.54
CA GLU A 69 14.82 -1.99 -8.93
C GLU A 69 13.35 -2.39 -9.05
N PHE A 70 12.55 -2.24 -8.00
CA PHE A 70 11.11 -2.48 -8.07
C PHE A 70 10.45 -1.53 -9.07
N ARG A 71 9.77 -2.08 -10.07
CA ARG A 71 9.14 -1.35 -11.19
C ARG A 71 7.65 -1.64 -11.22
N LEU A 72 6.88 -0.66 -11.66
CA LEU A 72 5.46 -0.82 -11.93
C LEU A 72 5.18 -0.68 -13.44
N PRO A 73 4.22 -1.45 -13.98
CA PRO A 73 3.76 -1.23 -15.34
C PRO A 73 2.94 0.06 -15.42
N ILE A 74 3.08 0.79 -16.53
CA ILE A 74 2.51 2.14 -16.70
C ILE A 74 0.99 2.21 -16.51
N TRP A 75 0.27 1.13 -16.82
CA TRP A 75 -1.20 1.07 -16.67
C TRP A 75 -1.64 1.22 -15.21
N VAL A 76 -0.80 0.83 -14.23
CA VAL A 76 -1.09 0.95 -12.80
C VAL A 76 -1.26 2.41 -12.40
N ILE A 77 -0.49 3.31 -13.02
CA ILE A 77 -0.57 4.75 -12.78
C ILE A 77 -1.87 5.31 -13.33
N TRP A 78 -2.23 4.93 -14.55
CA TRP A 78 -3.50 5.34 -15.15
C TRP A 78 -4.69 4.82 -14.36
N ALA A 79 -4.65 3.57 -13.93
CA ALA A 79 -5.68 3.00 -13.05
C ALA A 79 -5.81 3.82 -11.76
N TYR A 80 -4.69 4.15 -11.10
CA TYR A 80 -4.71 4.95 -9.87
C TYR A 80 -5.23 6.36 -10.10
N ALA A 81 -4.76 7.03 -11.15
CA ALA A 81 -5.19 8.37 -11.49
C ALA A 81 -6.71 8.42 -11.75
N ILE A 82 -7.25 7.51 -12.59
CA ILE A 82 -8.68 7.46 -12.88
C ILE A 82 -9.50 7.19 -11.63
N ILE A 83 -9.10 6.21 -10.80
CA ILE A 83 -9.83 5.89 -9.56
C ILE A 83 -9.73 7.06 -8.56
N SER A 84 -8.58 7.74 -8.49
CA SER A 84 -8.39 8.90 -7.61
C SER A 84 -9.27 10.10 -7.99
N LEU A 85 -9.63 10.27 -9.27
CA LEU A 85 -10.57 11.30 -9.70
C LEU A 85 -12.00 11.02 -9.18
N ALA A 86 -12.37 9.76 -9.03
CA ALA A 86 -13.63 9.35 -8.43
C ALA A 86 -13.58 9.35 -6.89
N ALA A 87 -12.40 9.53 -6.28
CA ALA A 87 -12.20 9.44 -4.83
C ALA A 87 -13.08 10.35 -3.98
N PRO A 88 -13.41 11.60 -4.36
CA PRO A 88 -14.32 12.44 -3.58
C PRO A 88 -15.72 11.82 -3.40
N GLN A 89 -16.11 10.86 -4.24
CA GLN A 89 -17.42 10.18 -4.15
C GLN A 89 -17.44 9.03 -3.14
N PHE A 90 -16.28 8.58 -2.67
CA PHE A 90 -16.18 7.41 -1.77
C PHE A 90 -15.17 7.59 -0.63
N ILE A 91 -14.42 8.69 -0.57
CA ILE A 91 -13.56 9.05 0.56
C ILE A 91 -14.34 10.02 1.45
N GLY A 92 -14.65 9.60 2.68
CA GLY A 92 -15.27 10.45 3.71
C GLY A 92 -16.75 10.16 4.03
N GLY A 93 -17.41 9.27 3.26
CA GLY A 93 -18.73 8.73 3.60
C GLY A 93 -18.64 7.47 4.46
N ASP A 94 -19.75 7.08 5.08
CA ASP A 94 -19.85 5.78 5.76
C ASP A 94 -19.79 4.65 4.71
N VAL A 95 -18.68 3.91 4.75
CA VAL A 95 -18.39 2.81 3.81
C VAL A 95 -19.44 1.69 3.86
N THR A 96 -20.20 1.57 4.95
CA THR A 96 -21.26 0.56 5.08
C THR A 96 -22.49 0.90 4.23
N VAL A 97 -22.80 2.18 4.06
CA VAL A 97 -23.98 2.71 3.35
C VAL A 97 -23.69 3.02 1.88
N MET A 98 -22.41 2.94 1.46
CA MET A 98 -22.00 3.22 0.09
C MET A 98 -22.66 2.28 -0.94
N PRO A 99 -22.94 2.81 -2.15
CA PRO A 99 -23.28 1.99 -3.31
C PRO A 99 -22.24 0.90 -3.57
N TRP A 100 -22.66 -0.21 -4.16
CA TRP A 100 -21.77 -1.35 -4.44
C TRP A 100 -20.54 -0.97 -5.28
N TRP A 101 -20.68 -0.07 -6.25
CA TRP A 101 -19.59 0.38 -7.11
C TRP A 101 -18.53 1.18 -6.32
N ALA A 102 -18.95 2.00 -5.36
CA ALA A 102 -18.05 2.77 -4.51
C ALA A 102 -17.25 1.84 -3.58
N LYS A 103 -17.92 0.81 -3.01
CA LYS A 103 -17.25 -0.25 -2.23
C LYS A 103 -16.19 -0.97 -3.06
N LEU A 104 -16.48 -1.30 -4.32
CA LEU A 104 -15.47 -1.90 -5.21
C LEU A 104 -14.29 -0.97 -5.46
N LEU A 105 -14.53 0.31 -5.77
CA LEU A 105 -13.47 1.28 -6.01
C LEU A 105 -12.57 1.44 -4.78
N VAL A 106 -13.11 1.51 -3.57
CA VAL A 106 -12.32 1.56 -2.32
C VAL A 106 -11.43 0.33 -2.17
N ASN A 107 -11.94 -0.87 -2.48
CA ASN A 107 -11.18 -2.10 -2.36
C ASN A 107 -10.09 -2.28 -3.42
N VAL A 108 -10.22 -1.64 -4.59
CA VAL A 108 -9.17 -1.62 -5.60
C VAL A 108 -8.16 -0.50 -5.30
N PHE A 109 -8.66 0.67 -4.89
CA PHE A 109 -7.85 1.83 -4.57
C PHE A 109 -6.88 1.55 -3.42
N THR A 110 -7.34 0.88 -2.36
CA THR A 110 -6.53 0.62 -1.16
C THR A 110 -5.26 -0.19 -1.46
N PRO A 111 -5.32 -1.38 -2.11
CA PRO A 111 -4.13 -2.09 -2.57
C PRO A 111 -3.27 -1.29 -3.53
N LEU A 112 -3.89 -0.61 -4.49
CA LEU A 112 -3.17 0.15 -5.53
C LEU A 112 -2.34 1.28 -4.92
N MET A 113 -2.91 1.99 -3.94
CA MET A 113 -2.23 3.02 -3.17
C MET A 113 -1.01 2.43 -2.44
N LEU A 114 -1.16 1.29 -1.75
CA LEU A 114 -0.03 0.67 -1.05
C LEU A 114 1.07 0.20 -2.00
N ILE A 115 0.71 -0.36 -3.16
CA ILE A 115 1.68 -0.75 -4.20
C ILE A 115 2.47 0.47 -4.69
N LEU A 116 1.81 1.61 -4.90
CA LEU A 116 2.47 2.86 -5.30
C LEU A 116 3.35 3.44 -4.19
N VAL A 117 2.91 3.38 -2.92
CA VAL A 117 3.75 3.78 -1.78
C VAL A 117 5.02 2.92 -1.70
N LEU A 118 4.90 1.60 -1.90
CA LEU A 118 6.06 0.69 -1.95
C LEU A 118 7.00 1.02 -3.11
N ALA A 119 6.46 1.35 -4.29
CA ALA A 119 7.27 1.83 -5.42
C ALA A 119 7.96 3.17 -5.11
N GLY A 120 7.27 4.11 -4.47
CA GLY A 120 7.85 5.38 -4.05
C GLY A 120 8.99 5.18 -3.06
N LEU A 121 8.82 4.25 -2.11
CA LEU A 121 9.88 3.85 -1.19
C LEU A 121 11.07 3.23 -1.92
N ALA A 122 10.83 2.40 -2.93
CA ALA A 122 11.89 1.84 -3.76
C ALA A 122 12.68 2.92 -4.51
N VAL A 123 12.00 3.95 -5.02
CA VAL A 123 12.63 5.11 -5.67
C VAL A 123 13.47 5.90 -4.67
N ALA A 124 12.88 6.30 -3.55
CA ALA A 124 13.56 7.08 -2.52
C ALA A 124 14.77 6.33 -1.95
N TYR A 125 14.60 5.03 -1.67
CA TYR A 125 15.69 4.14 -1.24
C TYR A 125 16.79 4.04 -2.30
N GLY A 126 16.43 3.80 -3.56
CA GLY A 126 17.39 3.75 -4.66
C GLY A 126 18.19 5.05 -4.79
N TYR A 127 17.54 6.20 -4.62
CA TYR A 127 18.18 7.51 -4.65
C TYR A 127 19.19 7.71 -3.51
N LEU A 128 18.81 7.36 -2.27
CA LEU A 128 19.71 7.40 -1.11
C LEU A 128 20.92 6.48 -1.31
N ARG A 129 20.69 5.27 -1.85
CA ARG A 129 21.76 4.28 -2.11
C ARG A 129 22.72 4.75 -3.22
N LYS A 130 22.23 5.39 -4.27
CA LYS A 130 23.08 6.00 -5.32
C LYS A 130 24.00 7.09 -4.77
N ARG A 131 23.61 7.77 -3.68
CA ARG A 131 24.45 8.76 -2.97
C ARG A 131 25.48 8.15 -2.03
N GLY A 132 25.67 6.83 -2.05
CA GLY A 132 26.67 6.14 -1.22
C GLY A 132 26.25 5.89 0.23
N LEU A 133 25.00 6.17 0.60
CA LEU A 133 24.52 5.92 1.97
C LEU A 133 24.44 4.43 2.27
N GLU A 134 24.89 4.03 3.46
CA GLU A 134 24.74 2.66 3.95
C GLU A 134 23.27 2.25 4.10
N LYS A 135 23.02 0.94 4.02
CA LYS A 135 21.65 0.39 3.98
C LYS A 135 20.86 0.76 5.23
N GLY A 136 21.50 0.66 6.40
CA GLY A 136 20.87 1.01 7.68
C GLY A 136 20.48 2.47 7.73
N ILE A 137 21.40 3.37 7.39
CA ILE A 137 21.18 4.83 7.41
C ILE A 137 20.05 5.22 6.44
N ALA A 138 20.08 4.70 5.21
CA ALA A 138 19.03 4.97 4.22
C ALA A 138 17.65 4.54 4.71
N VAL A 139 17.54 3.35 5.32
CA VAL A 139 16.27 2.86 5.89
C VAL A 139 15.83 3.73 7.06
N THR A 140 16.73 4.08 7.98
CA THR A 140 16.41 4.94 9.13
C THR A 140 15.88 6.30 8.68
N ILE A 141 16.51 6.93 7.70
CA ILE A 141 16.05 8.21 7.14
C ILE A 141 14.63 8.08 6.58
N LEU A 142 14.35 7.03 5.82
CA LEU A 142 13.01 6.80 5.24
C LEU A 142 11.96 6.57 6.32
N VAL A 143 12.26 5.75 7.34
CA VAL A 143 11.34 5.49 8.44
C VAL A 143 11.06 6.75 9.25
N VAL A 144 12.09 7.52 9.60
CA VAL A 144 11.94 8.79 10.33
C VAL A 144 11.14 9.79 9.51
N ALA A 145 11.44 9.96 8.21
CA ALA A 145 10.69 10.84 7.33
C ALA A 145 9.22 10.41 7.22
N PHE A 146 8.96 9.10 7.11
CA PHE A 146 7.60 8.57 7.05
C PHE A 146 6.81 8.82 8.35
N LEU A 147 7.44 8.61 9.51
CA LEU A 147 6.81 8.85 10.81
C LEU A 147 6.55 10.34 11.06
N LEU A 148 7.46 11.23 10.65
CA LEU A 148 7.32 12.67 10.83
C LEU A 148 6.27 13.29 9.91
N LEU A 149 6.18 12.82 8.65
CA LEU A 149 5.26 13.37 7.65
C LEU A 149 3.91 12.62 7.62
N GLY A 150 3.83 11.41 8.18
CA GLY A 150 2.61 10.62 8.29
C GLY A 150 1.89 10.43 6.94
N GLN A 151 0.61 10.81 6.89
CA GLN A 151 -0.19 10.72 5.66
C GLN A 151 0.39 11.54 4.50
N PHE A 152 1.04 12.67 4.80
CA PHE A 152 1.68 13.49 3.76
C PHE A 152 2.86 12.74 3.12
N ALA A 153 3.59 11.93 3.90
CA ALA A 153 4.66 11.08 3.37
C ALA A 153 4.13 10.09 2.33
N MET A 154 2.99 9.44 2.61
CA MET A 154 2.36 8.51 1.68
C MET A 154 2.03 9.20 0.35
N GLN A 155 1.46 10.41 0.39
CA GLN A 155 1.13 11.14 -0.83
C GLN A 155 2.37 11.52 -1.64
N LEU A 156 3.44 11.97 -0.97
CA LEU A 156 4.73 12.26 -1.63
C LEU A 156 5.34 11.03 -2.28
N LEU A 157 5.27 9.87 -1.61
CA LEU A 157 5.79 8.61 -2.15
C LEU A 157 4.99 8.14 -3.36
N VAL A 158 3.66 8.28 -3.34
CA VAL A 158 2.81 7.99 -4.50
C VAL A 158 3.19 8.87 -5.69
N LEU A 159 3.33 10.19 -5.46
CA LEU A 159 3.77 11.12 -6.52
C LEU A 159 5.15 10.74 -7.05
N LEU A 160 6.09 10.40 -6.17
CA LEU A 160 7.43 9.98 -6.56
C LEU A 160 7.39 8.70 -7.42
N ALA A 161 6.55 7.72 -7.05
CA ALA A 161 6.35 6.51 -7.84
C ALA A 161 5.77 6.80 -9.23
N MET A 162 4.78 7.69 -9.29
CA MET A 162 4.17 8.10 -10.56
C MET A 162 5.18 8.77 -11.48
N VAL A 163 5.95 9.73 -10.96
CA VAL A 163 6.97 10.44 -11.74
C VAL A 163 8.07 9.49 -12.21
N ASP A 164 8.60 8.63 -11.34
CA ASP A 164 9.65 7.68 -11.73
C ASP A 164 9.19 6.69 -12.79
N THR A 165 7.96 6.18 -12.70
CA THR A 165 7.47 5.22 -13.69
C THR A 165 7.17 5.89 -15.04
N ILE A 166 6.84 7.20 -15.07
CA ILE A 166 6.59 7.93 -16.31
C ILE A 166 7.91 8.34 -16.98
N PHE A 167 8.85 8.89 -16.20
CA PHE A 167 10.07 9.55 -16.67
C PHE A 167 11.37 8.77 -16.43
N ASP A 168 11.28 7.58 -15.83
CA ASP A 168 12.42 6.71 -15.54
C ASP A 168 13.54 7.42 -14.76
N LEU A 169 13.21 8.04 -13.61
CA LEU A 169 14.19 8.81 -12.83
C LEU A 169 15.39 7.95 -12.39
N ARG A 170 15.17 6.66 -12.17
CA ARG A 170 16.22 5.71 -11.80
C ARG A 170 17.06 5.19 -12.98
N GLY A 171 16.67 5.43 -14.23
CA GLY A 171 17.38 4.93 -15.43
C GLY A 171 17.29 3.42 -15.59
N LEU A 172 16.13 2.85 -15.25
CA LEU A 172 15.88 1.42 -15.25
C LEU A 172 15.49 0.89 -16.65
N GLY A 173 15.20 1.76 -17.62
CA GLY A 173 14.77 1.40 -18.97
C GLY A 173 13.26 1.13 -19.07
N HIS A 174 12.46 1.82 -18.26
CA HIS A 174 11.00 1.65 -18.22
C HIS A 174 10.26 2.98 -18.43
N GLY A 175 8.93 2.96 -18.50
CA GLY A 175 8.12 4.17 -18.64
C GLY A 175 7.88 4.65 -20.07
N LEU A 176 7.22 5.80 -20.17
CA LEU A 176 6.89 6.45 -21.44
C LEU A 176 8.11 7.18 -22.03
N TRP A 177 8.86 7.87 -21.17
CA TRP A 177 10.13 8.50 -21.52
C TRP A 177 11.26 7.67 -20.93
N LYS A 178 11.81 6.76 -21.74
CA LYS A 178 12.93 5.93 -21.33
C LYS A 178 14.20 6.78 -21.31
N ARG A 179 14.93 6.73 -20.20
CA ARG A 179 16.26 7.32 -20.15
C ARG A 179 17.25 6.31 -20.71
N THR A 180 17.73 6.55 -21.93
CA THR A 180 18.93 5.89 -22.47
C THR A 180 20.16 6.54 -21.84
N GLU A 181 20.46 6.21 -20.59
CA GLU A 181 21.83 6.34 -20.11
C GLU A 181 22.54 5.03 -20.46
N GLU A 182 23.41 5.10 -21.47
CA GLU A 182 24.42 4.08 -21.71
C GLU A 182 25.24 3.96 -20.41
N ILE A 183 25.15 2.80 -19.76
CA ILE A 183 25.91 2.51 -18.55
C ILE A 183 27.36 2.31 -18.99
N GLY A 184 28.14 3.39 -18.99
CA GLY A 184 29.61 3.37 -18.99
C GLY A 184 30.15 3.15 -17.60
#